data_AF-A0AAW4TI68-F1
#
_entry.id   AF-A0AAW4TI68-F1
#
_cell.length_a   1.000
_cell.length_b   1.000
_cell.length_c   1.000
_cell.angle_alpha   90.00
_cell.angle_beta   90.00
_cell.angle_gamma   90.00
#
_symmetry.space_group_name_H-M   'P 1'
#
loop_
_entity.id
_entity.type
_entity.pdbx_description
1 polymer ?
#
loop_
_entity_poly.entity_id
_entity_poly.type
_entity_poly.pdbx_seq_one_letter_code
_entity_poly.pdbx_strand_id
1 'polypeptide(L)'
;MLPVREGIRDISPDGSLAREVKRGDRALHYHTFALLPLVFAAELVQRRNIDLYRENDGAIGRLANLVIDAVEDPASFRKITPIRQDPFPWTFRDELSWVEPYYARFHDRRLPAIIAPRRPFSEWRLGGDVTAAWGTPLP
;
A
#
# COMPACT_ATOMS: atom_id res chain seq x y z
N MET A 1 20.98 -6.54 7.82
CA MET A 1 19.96 -7.01 6.85
C MET A 1 18.67 -6.29 7.21
N LEU A 2 18.17 -5.37 6.37
CA LEU A 2 17.04 -4.48 6.74
C LEU A 2 15.74 -5.30 6.86
N PRO A 3 14.95 -5.18 7.96
CA PRO A 3 13.63 -5.84 8.11
C PRO A 3 12.67 -5.64 6.93
N VAL A 4 12.79 -4.51 6.22
CA VAL A 4 12.02 -4.20 5.01
C VAL A 4 12.24 -5.22 3.89
N ARG A 5 13.47 -5.71 3.69
CA ARG A 5 13.76 -6.69 2.64
C ARG A 5 13.14 -8.06 2.92
N GLU A 6 12.98 -8.42 4.19
CA GLU A 6 12.24 -9.62 4.58
C GLU A 6 10.76 -9.47 4.25
N GLY A 7 10.15 -8.33 4.60
CA GLY A 7 8.78 -8.02 4.22
C GLY A 7 8.54 -8.05 2.71
N ILE A 8 9.48 -7.54 1.90
CA ILE A 8 9.41 -7.59 0.43
C ILE A 8 9.49 -9.03 -0.10
N ARG A 9 10.34 -9.88 0.50
CA ARG A 9 10.51 -11.29 0.09
C ARG A 9 9.30 -12.15 0.40
N ASP A 10 8.56 -11.82 1.46
CA ASP A 10 7.36 -12.55 1.88
C ASP A 10 6.14 -12.27 0.98
N ILE A 11 6.22 -11.28 0.07
CA ILE A 11 5.15 -10.97 -0.88
C ILE A 11 5.14 -12.00 -2.01
N SER A 12 4.03 -12.73 -2.09
CA SER A 12 3.76 -13.77 -3.08
C SER A 12 3.64 -13.22 -4.52
N PRO A 13 3.69 -14.09 -5.54
CA PRO A 13 3.45 -13.69 -6.94
C PRO A 13 2.08 -13.05 -7.20
N ASP A 14 1.07 -13.36 -6.40
CA ASP A 14 -0.27 -12.74 -6.47
C ASP A 14 -0.38 -11.41 -5.69
N GLY A 15 0.72 -10.97 -5.07
CA GLY A 15 0.80 -9.76 -4.25
C GLY A 15 0.38 -9.95 -2.79
N SER A 16 -0.06 -11.15 -2.39
CA SER A 16 -0.49 -11.41 -1.02
C SER A 16 0.67 -11.68 -0.06
N LEU A 17 0.42 -11.45 1.22
CA LEU A 17 1.28 -11.83 2.33
C LEU A 17 0.63 -12.99 3.08
N ALA A 18 1.24 -14.17 3.07
CA ALA A 18 0.66 -15.37 3.68
C ALA A 18 0.35 -15.21 5.18
N ARG A 19 1.12 -14.37 5.90
CA ARG A 19 0.86 -14.03 7.31
C ARG A 19 -0.38 -13.16 7.48
N GLU A 20 -0.64 -12.27 6.54
CA GLU A 20 -1.79 -11.37 6.60
C GLU A 20 -3.07 -12.05 6.12
N VAL A 21 -2.98 -13.03 5.21
CA VAL A 21 -4.12 -13.92 4.87
C VAL A 21 -4.66 -14.64 6.11
N LYS A 22 -3.78 -15.04 7.05
CA LYS A 22 -4.17 -15.70 8.31
C LYS A 22 -4.95 -14.79 9.27
N ARG A 23 -5.12 -13.51 8.96
CA ARG A 23 -5.94 -12.55 9.72
C ARG A 23 -7.43 -12.63 9.39
N GLY A 24 -7.83 -13.56 8.51
CA GLY A 24 -9.24 -13.87 8.26
C GLY A 24 -9.98 -12.73 7.59
N ASP A 25 -11.04 -12.23 8.24
CA ASP A 25 -11.85 -11.11 7.78
C ASP A 25 -11.11 -9.77 7.80
N ARG A 26 -9.96 -9.68 8.49
CA ARG A 26 -9.08 -8.50 8.53
C ARG A 26 -7.91 -8.56 7.55
N ALA A 27 -7.79 -9.58 6.72
CA ALA A 27 -6.63 -9.76 5.85
C ALA A 27 -6.35 -8.53 4.97
N LEU A 28 -7.38 -7.95 4.34
CA LEU A 28 -7.25 -6.76 3.49
C LEU A 28 -6.70 -5.53 4.24
N HIS A 29 -7.15 -5.33 5.48
CA HIS A 29 -6.61 -4.28 6.33
C HIS A 29 -5.12 -4.51 6.60
N TYR A 30 -4.71 -5.72 6.97
CA TYR A 30 -3.30 -5.99 7.22
C TYR A 30 -2.41 -5.91 5.98
N HIS A 31 -2.94 -6.19 4.78
CA HIS A 31 -2.20 -5.93 3.53
C HIS A 31 -2.01 -4.43 3.29
N THR A 32 -3.05 -3.62 3.52
CA THR A 32 -2.99 -2.16 3.42
C THR A 32 -2.00 -1.57 4.44
N PHE A 33 -2.09 -2.04 5.68
CA PHE A 33 -1.20 -1.66 6.78
C PHE A 33 0.26 -2.05 6.51
N ALA A 34 0.52 -3.24 5.98
CA ALA A 34 1.87 -3.70 5.64
C ALA A 34 2.48 -2.92 4.47
N LEU A 35 1.66 -2.51 3.49
CA LEU A 35 2.12 -1.72 2.36
C LEU A 35 2.65 -0.34 2.77
N LEU A 36 2.04 0.25 3.80
CA LEU A 36 2.39 1.58 4.31
C LEU A 36 3.92 1.72 4.59
N PRO A 37 4.53 1.01 5.56
CA PRO A 37 5.96 1.16 5.84
C PRO A 37 6.86 0.72 4.67
N LEU A 38 6.41 -0.19 3.79
CA LEU A 38 7.19 -0.64 2.64
C LEU A 38 7.37 0.46 1.61
N VAL A 39 6.29 1.19 1.28
CA VAL A 39 6.34 2.33 0.34
C VAL A 39 7.22 3.44 0.91
N PHE A 40 7.02 3.83 2.17
CA PHE A 40 7.85 4.88 2.78
C PHE A 40 9.31 4.48 2.89
N ALA A 41 9.61 3.22 3.22
CA ALA A 41 10.98 2.73 3.21
C ALA A 41 11.61 2.80 1.82
N ALA A 42 10.87 2.41 0.77
CA ALA A 42 11.33 2.48 -0.61
C ALA A 42 11.67 3.93 -1.01
N GLU A 43 10.81 4.89 -0.71
CA GLU A 43 11.07 6.30 -1.01
C GLU A 43 12.28 6.86 -0.23
N LEU A 44 12.42 6.51 1.05
CA LEU A 44 13.51 7.02 1.89
C LEU A 44 14.88 6.52 1.42
N VAL A 45 14.99 5.24 1.04
CA VAL A 45 16.27 4.66 0.60
C VAL A 45 16.58 4.92 -0.87
N GLN A 46 15.61 5.36 -1.68
CA GLN A 46 15.82 5.78 -3.07
C GLN A 46 16.87 6.89 -3.17
N ARG A 47 16.92 7.82 -2.20
CA ARG A 47 17.95 8.88 -2.11
C ARG A 47 19.38 8.33 -1.99
N ARG A 48 19.54 7.06 -1.65
CA ARG A 48 20.81 6.32 -1.55
C ARG A 48 21.03 5.39 -2.75
N ASN A 49 20.30 5.58 -3.84
CA ASN A 49 20.34 4.73 -5.05
C ASN A 49 19.97 3.26 -4.80
N ILE A 50 19.16 2.98 -3.77
CA ILE A 50 18.61 1.65 -3.51
C ILE A 50 17.17 1.62 -4.01
N ASP A 51 16.90 0.82 -5.03
CA ASP A 51 15.56 0.68 -5.62
C ASP A 51 14.85 -0.55 -5.04
N LEU A 52 14.13 -0.35 -3.94
CA LEU A 52 13.35 -1.43 -3.32
C LEU A 52 12.12 -1.83 -4.14
N TYR A 53 11.63 -0.96 -5.03
CA TYR A 53 10.49 -1.30 -5.89
C TYR A 53 10.85 -2.37 -6.92
N ARG A 54 12.13 -2.53 -7.26
CA ARG A 54 12.60 -3.59 -8.18
C ARG A 54 12.86 -4.93 -7.49
N GLU A 55 12.88 -4.98 -6.17
CA GLU A 55 13.17 -6.22 -5.44
C GLU A 55 12.03 -7.23 -5.53
N ASN A 56 12.39 -8.51 -5.49
CA ASN A 56 11.46 -9.65 -5.58
C ASN A 56 10.47 -9.48 -6.76
N ASP A 57 11.03 -9.16 -7.94
CA ASP A 57 10.31 -8.96 -9.20
C ASP A 57 9.16 -7.94 -9.13
N GLY A 58 9.36 -6.83 -8.42
CA GLY A 58 8.34 -5.79 -8.31
C GLY A 58 7.32 -6.02 -7.19
N ALA A 59 7.72 -6.69 -6.11
CA ALA A 59 6.82 -7.15 -5.05
C ALA A 59 5.96 -6.03 -4.41
N ILE A 60 6.55 -4.88 -4.09
CA ILE A 60 5.79 -3.74 -3.55
C ILE A 60 4.70 -3.30 -4.54
N GLY A 61 5.01 -3.29 -5.84
CA GLY A 61 4.02 -2.98 -6.88
C GLY A 61 2.90 -4.01 -6.98
N ARG A 62 3.20 -5.32 -6.81
CA ARG A 62 2.16 -6.36 -6.76
C ARG A 62 1.23 -6.19 -5.56
N LEU A 63 1.78 -5.92 -4.38
CA LEU A 63 0.99 -5.64 -3.18
C LEU A 63 0.17 -4.35 -3.34
N ALA A 64 0.74 -3.30 -3.92
CA ALA A 64 0.02 -2.07 -4.23
C ALA A 64 -1.15 -2.32 -5.18
N ASN A 65 -0.95 -3.06 -6.26
CA ASN A 65 -2.02 -3.44 -7.19
C ASN A 65 -3.13 -4.22 -6.47
N LEU A 66 -2.78 -5.18 -5.61
CA LEU A 66 -3.75 -5.92 -4.83
C LEU A 66 -4.62 -4.99 -3.95
N VAL A 67 -4.03 -3.99 -3.30
CA VAL A 67 -4.75 -3.02 -2.48
C VAL A 67 -5.59 -2.07 -3.35
N ILE A 68 -5.06 -1.55 -4.46
CA ILE A 68 -5.79 -0.66 -5.37
C ILE A 68 -7.04 -1.36 -5.90
N ASP A 69 -6.89 -2.59 -6.41
CA ASP A 69 -8.02 -3.39 -6.91
C ASP A 69 -9.09 -3.56 -5.83
N ALA A 70 -8.70 -3.74 -4.57
CA ALA A 70 -9.61 -3.92 -3.45
C ALA A 70 -10.28 -2.63 -2.96
N VAL A 71 -9.67 -1.47 -3.20
CA VAL A 71 -10.29 -0.15 -2.98
C VAL A 71 -11.32 0.15 -4.06
N GLU A 72 -11.04 -0.20 -5.32
CA GLU A 72 -11.96 -0.02 -6.46
C GLU A 72 -13.13 -1.01 -6.41
N ASP A 73 -12.83 -2.29 -6.16
CA ASP A 73 -13.80 -3.36 -6.00
C ASP A 73 -13.40 -4.27 -4.81
N PRO A 74 -14.07 -4.14 -3.65
CA PRO A 74 -13.81 -5.00 -2.49
C PRO A 74 -13.98 -6.50 -2.76
N ALA A 75 -14.77 -6.89 -3.78
CA ALA A 75 -14.93 -8.29 -4.15
C ALA A 75 -13.68 -8.87 -4.85
N SER A 76 -12.81 -8.03 -5.42
CA SER A 76 -11.56 -8.45 -6.06
C SER A 76 -10.65 -9.24 -5.11
N PHE A 77 -10.70 -8.95 -3.81
CA PHE A 77 -9.88 -9.63 -2.79
C PHE A 77 -10.26 -11.11 -2.60
N ARG A 78 -11.38 -11.57 -3.16
CA ARG A 78 -11.76 -13.00 -3.20
C ARG A 78 -10.75 -13.86 -3.96
N LYS A 79 -9.93 -13.25 -4.83
CA LYS A 79 -8.81 -13.93 -5.50
C LYS A 79 -7.75 -14.43 -4.51
N ILE A 80 -7.64 -13.80 -3.33
CA ILE A 80 -6.67 -14.14 -2.29
C ILE A 80 -7.29 -15.03 -1.22
N THR A 81 -8.52 -14.76 -0.81
CA THR A 81 -9.20 -15.54 0.24
C THR A 81 -10.70 -15.57 0.04
N PRO A 82 -11.37 -16.72 0.25
CA PRO A 82 -12.83 -16.81 0.18
C PRO A 82 -13.52 -16.14 1.39
N ILE A 83 -12.76 -15.77 2.43
CA ILE A 83 -13.31 -15.15 3.64
C ILE A 83 -13.77 -13.72 3.31
N ARG A 84 -15.04 -13.43 3.60
CA ARG A 84 -15.59 -12.08 3.46
C ARG A 84 -14.81 -11.11 4.35
N GLN A 85 -14.27 -10.06 3.75
CA GLN A 85 -13.50 -9.05 4.46
C GLN A 85 -14.43 -8.08 5.20
N ASP A 86 -14.02 -7.71 6.41
CA ASP A 86 -14.60 -6.67 7.25
C ASP A 86 -13.46 -5.74 7.67
N PRO A 87 -12.98 -4.83 6.82
CA PRO A 87 -11.88 -3.93 7.19
C PRO A 87 -12.34 -2.91 8.24
N PHE A 88 -11.40 -2.38 9.02
CA PHE A 88 -11.72 -1.28 9.94
C PHE A 88 -12.11 -0.01 9.18
N PRO A 89 -12.90 0.91 9.78
CA PRO A 89 -13.33 2.15 9.12
C PRO A 89 -12.19 3.03 8.59
N TRP A 90 -11.00 2.94 9.19
CA TRP A 90 -9.82 3.71 8.81
C TRP A 90 -8.94 3.05 7.74
N THR A 91 -9.23 1.79 7.36
CA THR A 91 -8.42 1.03 6.38
C THR A 91 -8.31 1.75 5.04
N PHE A 92 -9.40 2.37 4.58
CA PHE A 92 -9.42 3.14 3.33
C PHE A 92 -9.44 4.65 3.57
N ARG A 93 -8.92 5.08 4.72
CA ARG A 93 -8.66 6.47 5.06
C ARG A 93 -7.16 6.62 5.34
N ASP A 94 -6.79 6.69 6.61
CA ASP A 94 -5.43 6.99 7.06
C ASP A 94 -4.41 5.93 6.59
N GLU A 95 -4.81 4.66 6.51
CA GLU A 95 -3.94 3.58 6.05
C GLU A 95 -3.68 3.58 4.54
N LEU A 96 -4.47 4.34 3.77
CA LEU A 96 -4.17 4.59 2.36
C LEU A 96 -3.11 5.68 2.17
N SER A 97 -2.55 6.29 3.21
CA SER A 97 -1.56 7.38 3.06
C SER A 97 -0.34 7.03 2.17
N TRP A 98 -0.04 5.75 1.95
CA TRP A 98 0.99 5.32 0.99
C TRP A 98 0.71 5.73 -0.46
N VAL A 99 -0.55 6.03 -0.82
CA VAL A 99 -0.90 6.43 -2.20
C VAL A 99 -0.23 7.74 -2.60
N GLU A 100 0.08 8.63 -1.65
CA GLU A 100 0.69 9.93 -1.93
C GLU A 100 2.10 9.78 -2.53
N PRO A 101 3.08 9.19 -1.81
CA PRO A 101 4.39 8.92 -2.39
C PRO A 101 4.33 7.99 -3.61
N TYR A 102 3.44 6.99 -3.58
CA TYR A 102 3.35 6.03 -4.67
C TYR A 102 2.85 6.68 -5.97
N TYR A 103 1.84 7.55 -5.89
CA TYR A 103 1.35 8.30 -7.06
C TYR A 103 2.39 9.31 -7.57
N ALA A 104 3.08 10.01 -6.66
CA ALA A 104 4.16 10.91 -7.04
C ALA A 104 5.30 10.21 -7.78
N ARG A 105 5.53 8.92 -7.47
CA ARG A 105 6.56 8.08 -8.11
C ARG A 105 6.12 7.49 -9.44
N PHE A 106 4.93 6.90 -9.51
CA PHE A 106 4.52 6.03 -10.62
C PHE A 106 3.42 6.61 -11.51
N HIS A 107 2.72 7.64 -11.06
CA HIS A 107 1.58 8.23 -11.76
C HIS A 107 0.52 7.21 -12.20
N ASP A 108 0.23 6.20 -11.35
CA ASP A 108 -0.82 5.22 -11.64
C ASP A 108 -2.15 5.96 -11.86
N ARG A 109 -2.77 5.71 -13.02
CA ARG A 109 -3.95 6.43 -13.51
C ARG A 109 -5.21 6.17 -12.68
N ARG A 110 -5.23 5.11 -11.87
CA ARG A 110 -6.33 4.77 -10.96
C ARG A 110 -6.32 5.64 -9.69
N LEU A 111 -5.13 6.03 -9.24
CA LEU A 111 -4.95 6.68 -7.95
C LEU A 111 -5.58 8.07 -7.81
N PRO A 112 -5.66 8.94 -8.83
CA PRO A 112 -6.34 10.23 -8.69
C PRO A 112 -7.78 10.12 -8.16
N ALA A 113 -8.56 9.14 -8.64
CA ALA A 113 -9.94 8.91 -8.18
C ALA A 113 -10.01 8.38 -6.73
N ILE A 114 -8.95 7.71 -6.26
CA ILE A 114 -8.82 7.24 -4.88
C ILE A 114 -8.36 8.40 -3.96
N ILE A 115 -7.41 9.21 -4.42
CA ILE A 115 -6.75 10.27 -3.67
C ILE A 115 -7.68 11.48 -3.48
N ALA A 116 -8.26 11.99 -4.58
CA ALA A 116 -9.03 13.24 -4.57
C ALA A 116 -10.11 13.32 -3.46
N PRO A 117 -10.97 12.29 -3.26
CA PRO A 117 -12.01 12.35 -2.23
C PRO A 117 -11.50 12.09 -0.81
N ARG A 118 -10.22 11.71 -0.63
CA ARG A 118 -9.63 11.32 0.65
C ARG A 118 -8.60 12.32 1.17
N ARG A 119 -8.11 13.22 0.33
CA ARG A 119 -7.21 14.29 0.77
C ARG A 119 -7.91 15.23 1.78
N PRO A 120 -7.19 15.71 2.81
CA PRO A 120 -5.79 15.38 3.10
C PRO A 120 -5.64 14.02 3.81
N PHE A 121 -4.56 13.31 3.49
CA PHE A 121 -4.11 12.13 4.23
C PHE A 121 -3.25 12.56 5.42
N SER A 122 -3.60 12.08 6.61
CA SER A 122 -2.84 12.27 7.83
C SER A 122 -2.67 10.94 8.55
N GLU A 123 -1.43 10.61 8.90
CA GLU A 123 -1.10 9.38 9.62
C GLU A 123 0.01 9.69 10.64
N TRP A 124 -0.35 9.66 11.91
CA TRP A 124 0.54 10.06 13.00
C TRP A 124 1.79 9.19 13.08
N ARG A 125 1.71 7.91 12.66
CA ARG A 125 2.87 7.00 12.59
C ARG A 125 3.89 7.44 11.53
N LEU A 126 3.49 8.30 10.60
CA LEU A 126 4.31 8.83 9.50
C LEU A 126 4.71 10.30 9.70
N GLY A 127 4.41 10.88 10.86
CA GLY A 127 4.75 12.27 11.18
C GLY A 127 3.64 13.29 10.89
N GLY A 128 2.40 12.84 10.65
CA GLY A 128 1.24 13.73 10.52
C GLY A 128 0.78 13.87 9.08
N ASP A 129 0.77 15.11 8.56
CA ASP A 129 0.21 15.45 7.25
C ASP A 129 1.06 14.89 6.10
N VAL A 130 0.62 13.74 5.58
CA VAL A 130 1.28 13.03 4.48
C VAL A 130 1.05 13.75 3.16
N THR A 131 -0.15 14.30 2.94
CA THR A 131 -0.46 15.07 1.73
C THR A 131 0.44 16.29 1.60
N ALA A 132 0.69 17.02 2.68
CA ALA A 132 1.60 18.16 2.65
C ALA A 132 3.06 17.76 2.35
N ALA A 133 3.50 16.60 2.85
CA ALA A 133 4.88 16.16 2.70
C ALA A 133 5.18 15.45 1.36
N TRP A 134 4.19 14.76 0.78
CA TRP A 134 4.40 13.84 -0.35
C TRP A 134 3.44 14.07 -1.53
N GLY A 135 2.37 14.85 -1.33
CA GLY A 135 1.35 15.04 -2.35
C GLY A 135 1.87 15.79 -3.57
N THR A 136 1.44 15.34 -4.75
CA THR A 136 1.63 16.02 -6.03
C THR A 136 0.26 16.42 -6.63
N PRO A 137 0.17 17.42 -7.53
CA PRO A 137 -1.08 17.76 -8.20
C PRO A 137 -1.73 16.54 -8.88
N LEU A 138 -3.05 16.44 -8.76
CA LEU A 138 -3.84 15.47 -9.52
C LEU A 138 -4.27 16.12 -10.86
N PRO A 139 -4.49 15.31 -11.91
CA PRO A 139 -5.00 15.79 -13.19
C PRO A 139 -6.43 16.32 -13.12
#